data_AF-A0A9D9Q139-F1
#
_entry.id   AF-A0A9D9Q139-F1
#
_cell.length_a   1.000
_cell.length_b   1.000
_cell.length_c   1.000
_cell.angle_alpha   90.00
_cell.angle_beta   90.00
_cell.angle_gamma   90.00
#
_symmetry.space_group_name_H-M   'P 1'
#
loop_
_entity.id
_entity.type
_entity.pdbx_description
1 polymer ?
#
loop_
_entity_poly.entity_id
_entity_poly.type
_entity_poly.pdbx_seq_one_letter_code
_entity_poly.pdbx_strand_id
1 'polypeptide(L)'
;MILSILGEADFFGEMAILDGLARSASVVAIQKSELFMIHRRDFLKLLHDFPSVAIALLKELTMRLRKADAQIKSLSLKDAAGRVANVVLQLADDIGKIRKGRVEIDELPLQQDLANMAGTSRETISRMIHAFIREGHIEIERGKLLINDYEKFKSRYL
;
A
#
# COMPACT_ATOMS: atom_id res chain seq x y z
N MET A 1 11.87 2.48 -3.57
CA MET A 1 10.80 1.98 -2.68
C MET A 1 9.53 2.73 -3.02
N ILE A 2 8.41 2.03 -3.21
CA ILE A 2 7.11 2.67 -3.42
C ILE A 2 6.49 2.89 -2.05
N LEU A 3 6.18 4.14 -1.70
CA LEU A 3 5.61 4.47 -0.39
C LEU A 3 4.10 4.21 -0.34
N SER A 4 3.39 4.46 -1.45
CA SER A 4 1.95 4.26 -1.57
C SER A 4 1.52 4.24 -3.04
N ILE A 5 0.35 3.67 -3.32
CA ILE A 5 -0.36 3.76 -4.60
C ILE A 5 -1.63 4.57 -4.34
N LEU A 6 -1.87 5.59 -5.17
CA LEU A 6 -2.95 6.55 -4.99
C LEU A 6 -4.01 6.35 -6.09
N GLY A 7 -5.28 6.41 -5.70
CA GLY A 7 -6.44 6.23 -6.56
C GLY A 7 -7.31 7.49 -6.68
N GLU A 8 -8.55 7.28 -7.10
CA GLU A 8 -9.56 8.34 -7.15
C GLU A 8 -9.83 8.91 -5.75
N ALA A 9 -10.05 10.22 -5.67
CA ALA A 9 -10.25 10.99 -4.43
C ALA A 9 -9.04 11.05 -3.46
N ASP A 10 -7.93 10.39 -3.77
CA ASP A 10 -6.68 10.57 -3.02
C ASP A 10 -6.01 11.91 -3.34
N PHE A 11 -5.19 12.38 -2.40
CA PHE A 11 -4.36 13.57 -2.57
C PHE A 11 -2.92 13.33 -2.12
N PHE A 12 -2.00 14.17 -2.61
CA PHE A 12 -0.58 14.09 -2.25
C PHE A 12 0.10 15.46 -2.34
N GLY A 13 1.30 15.54 -1.77
CA GLY A 13 2.13 16.74 -1.81
C GLY A 13 1.77 17.78 -0.76
N GLU A 14 0.86 17.44 0.16
CA GLU A 14 0.41 18.24 1.28
C GLU A 14 1.54 18.60 2.24
N MET A 15 2.51 17.69 2.43
CA MET A 15 3.61 17.88 3.39
C MET A 15 4.39 19.16 3.09
N ALA A 16 4.90 19.29 1.86
CA ALA A 16 5.65 20.47 1.40
C ALA A 16 4.82 21.77 1.45
N ILE A 17 3.49 21.67 1.29
CA ILE A 17 2.58 22.82 1.37
C ILE A 17 2.33 23.24 2.82
N LEU A 18 2.38 22.31 3.78
CA LEU A 18 2.21 22.58 5.20
C LEU A 18 3.51 23.10 5.82
N ASP A 19 4.61 22.37 5.70
CA ASP A 19 5.87 22.67 6.39
C ASP A 19 6.81 23.60 5.60
N GLY A 20 6.61 23.74 4.28
CA GLY A 20 7.48 24.55 3.42
C GLY A 20 8.81 23.91 3.06
N LEU A 21 8.99 22.63 3.36
CA LEU A 21 10.18 21.86 3.01
C LEU A 21 10.08 21.31 1.58
N ALA A 22 11.18 20.69 1.13
CA ALA A 22 11.23 20.04 -0.17
C ALA A 22 10.25 18.85 -0.24
N ARG A 23 9.96 18.36 -1.46
CA ARG A 23 9.14 17.17 -1.65
C ARG A 23 9.78 15.96 -0.97
N SER A 24 8.99 15.25 -0.16
CA SER A 24 9.43 14.04 0.55
C SER A 24 9.53 12.82 -0.37
N ALA A 25 8.84 12.82 -1.51
CA ALA A 25 8.84 11.74 -2.50
C ALA A 25 8.54 12.27 -3.91
N SER A 26 8.94 11.50 -4.93
CA SER A 26 8.49 11.68 -6.31
C SER A 26 7.14 10.98 -6.53
N VAL A 27 6.40 11.43 -7.54
CA VAL A 27 5.12 10.84 -7.94
C VAL A 27 5.18 10.56 -9.44
N VAL A 28 4.66 9.40 -9.85
CA VAL A 28 4.62 8.95 -11.24
C VAL A 28 3.21 8.44 -11.53
N ALA A 29 2.64 8.87 -12.66
CA ALA A 29 1.35 8.37 -13.12
C ALA A 29 1.54 6.98 -13.77
N ILE A 30 0.84 5.97 -13.24
CA ILE A 30 0.91 4.58 -13.74
C ILE A 30 -0.01 4.39 -14.96
N GLN A 31 -1.06 5.20 -15.06
CA GLN A 31 -2.02 5.23 -16.16
C GLN A 31 -2.35 6.67 -16.55
N LYS A 32 -3.16 6.87 -17.59
CA LYS A 32 -3.68 8.21 -17.92
C LYS A 32 -4.50 8.73 -16.74
N SER A 33 -4.12 9.89 -16.19
CA SER A 33 -4.72 10.45 -14.98
C SER A 33 -5.04 11.93 -15.17
N GLU A 34 -6.12 12.37 -14.54
CA GLU A 34 -6.49 13.78 -14.40
C GLU A 34 -6.38 14.17 -12.92
N LEU A 35 -5.86 15.36 -12.66
CA LEU A 35 -5.53 15.81 -11.31
C LEU A 35 -6.03 17.24 -11.11
N PHE A 36 -6.61 17.50 -9.95
CA PHE A 36 -6.83 18.86 -9.47
C PHE A 36 -5.61 19.35 -8.71
N MET A 37 -5.20 20.59 -8.97
CA MET A 37 -4.07 21.22 -8.28
C MET A 37 -4.57 22.42 -7.48
N ILE A 38 -4.13 22.51 -6.22
CA ILE A 38 -4.34 23.67 -5.37
C ILE A 38 -2.98 24.31 -5.04
N HIS A 39 -2.88 25.63 -5.20
CA HIS A 39 -1.68 26.36 -4.81
C HIS A 39 -1.60 26.53 -3.30
N ARG A 40 -0.38 26.63 -2.76
CA ARG A 40 -0.13 26.75 -1.32
C ARG A 40 -0.96 27.86 -0.66
N ARG A 41 -1.01 29.05 -1.27
CA ARG A 41 -1.76 30.19 -0.72
C ARG A 41 -3.24 29.84 -0.55
N ASP A 42 -3.83 29.26 -1.58
CA ASP A 42 -5.27 28.98 -1.60
C ASP A 42 -5.60 27.80 -0.68
N PHE A 43 -4.69 26.82 -0.56
CA PHE A 43 -4.80 25.73 0.42
C PHE A 43 -4.75 26.23 1.86
N LEU A 44 -3.79 27.09 2.22
CA LEU A 44 -3.72 27.65 3.56
C LEU A 44 -4.94 28.51 3.90
N LYS A 45 -5.45 29.27 2.92
CA LYS A 45 -6.71 30.00 3.07
C LYS A 45 -7.89 29.05 3.30
N LEU A 46 -7.98 27.95 2.55
CA LEU A 46 -9.02 26.93 2.73
C LEU A 46 -9.02 26.34 4.14
N LEU A 47 -7.83 26.02 4.68
CA LEU A 47 -7.71 25.49 6.05
C LEU A 47 -8.16 26.50 7.11
N HIS A 48 -7.86 27.79 6.90
CA HIS A 48 -8.27 28.87 7.79
C HIS A 48 -9.79 29.09 7.75
N ASP A 49 -10.35 29.19 6.55
CA ASP A 49 -11.77 29.51 6.35
C ASP A 49 -12.67 28.30 6.69
N PHE A 50 -12.17 27.08 6.52
CA PHE A 50 -12.91 25.84 6.77
C PHE A 50 -12.10 24.87 7.66
N PRO A 51 -12.09 25.06 9.00
CA PRO A 51 -11.33 24.21 9.92
C PRO A 51 -11.69 22.71 9.86
N SER A 52 -12.89 22.36 9.40
CA SER A 52 -13.29 20.98 9.14
C SER A 52 -12.38 20.27 8.13
N VAL A 53 -11.88 21.00 7.12
CA VAL A 53 -10.91 20.50 6.15
C VAL A 53 -9.57 20.18 6.82
N ALA A 54 -9.12 21.03 7.74
CA ALA A 54 -7.90 20.78 8.52
C ALA A 54 -8.04 19.52 9.38
N ILE A 55 -9.19 19.32 10.03
CA ILE A 55 -9.45 18.09 10.80
C ILE A 55 -9.45 16.86 9.89
N ALA A 56 -10.07 16.93 8.71
CA ALA A 56 -10.06 15.82 7.74
C ALA A 56 -8.63 15.49 7.27
N LEU A 57 -7.83 16.50 6.97
CA LEU A 57 -6.42 16.35 6.60
C LEU A 57 -5.61 15.69 7.73
N LEU A 58 -5.78 16.13 8.97
CA LEU A 58 -5.09 15.55 10.13
C LEU A 58 -5.45 14.07 10.35
N LYS A 59 -6.72 13.70 10.13
CA LYS A 59 -7.15 12.30 10.19
C LYS A 59 -6.45 11.45 9.13
N GLU A 60 -6.36 11.96 7.90
CA GLU A 60 -5.66 11.26 6.82
C GLU A 60 -4.15 11.13 7.09
N LEU A 61 -3.49 12.19 7.55
CA LEU A 61 -2.08 12.14 7.95
C LEU A 61 -1.84 11.13 9.09
N THR A 62 -2.76 11.05 10.05
CA THR A 62 -2.70 10.04 11.13
C THR A 62 -2.82 8.62 10.58
N MET A 63 -3.71 8.38 9.61
CA MET A 63 -3.85 7.08 8.95
C MET A 63 -2.59 6.70 8.17
N ARG A 64 -2.01 7.64 7.43
CA ARG A 64 -0.73 7.46 6.71
C ARG A 64 0.42 7.13 7.66
N LEU A 65 0.52 7.83 8.78
CA LEU A 65 1.54 7.55 9.79
C LEU A 65 1.39 6.13 10.37
N ARG A 66 0.16 5.71 10.70
CA ARG A 66 -0.10 4.33 11.16
C ARG A 66 0.31 3.29 10.12
N LYS A 67 0.04 3.52 8.84
CA LYS A 67 0.47 2.65 7.73
C LYS A 67 2.00 2.59 7.64
N ALA A 68 2.67 3.74 7.73
CA ALA A 68 4.13 3.81 7.72
C ALA A 68 4.75 3.06 8.92
N ASP A 69 4.20 3.23 10.12
CA ASP A 69 4.65 2.50 11.31
C ASP A 69 4.48 0.98 11.16
N ALA A 70 3.36 0.54 10.58
CA ALA A 70 3.11 -0.87 10.29
C ALA A 70 4.11 -1.42 9.25
N GLN A 71 4.42 -0.63 8.21
CA GLN A 71 5.46 -0.97 7.23
C GLN A 71 6.83 -1.06 7.89
N ILE A 72 7.24 -0.09 8.71
CA ILE A 72 8.52 -0.12 9.45
C ILE A 72 8.61 -1.35 10.35
N LYS A 73 7.54 -1.65 11.10
CA LYS A 73 7.47 -2.87 11.92
C LYS A 73 7.63 -4.13 11.07
N SER A 74 6.99 -4.20 9.90
CA SER A 74 7.16 -5.33 8.98
C SER A 74 8.59 -5.46 8.47
N LEU A 75 9.26 -4.34 8.24
CA LEU A 75 10.65 -4.31 7.79
C LEU A 75 11.61 -4.78 8.88
N SER A 76 11.34 -4.41 10.13
CA SER A 76 12.22 -4.65 11.28
C SER A 76 12.00 -5.97 12.01
N LEU A 77 10.79 -6.56 11.98
CA LEU A 77 10.43 -7.74 12.79
C LEU A 77 10.31 -9.04 12.00
N LYS A 78 10.35 -8.99 10.66
CA LYS A 78 10.07 -10.15 9.82
C LYS A 78 11.24 -10.52 8.93
N ASP A 79 11.44 -11.83 8.78
CA ASP A 79 12.26 -12.37 7.71
C ASP A 79 11.64 -12.04 6.34
N ALA A 80 12.32 -12.42 5.26
CA ALA A 80 11.82 -12.18 3.92
C ALA A 80 10.39 -12.72 3.71
N ALA A 81 10.01 -13.84 4.33
CA ALA A 81 8.69 -14.42 4.19
C ALA A 81 7.62 -13.49 4.75
N GLY A 82 7.78 -13.02 6.00
CA GLY A 82 6.77 -12.18 6.62
C GLY A 82 6.59 -10.81 5.94
N ARG A 83 7.64 -10.24 5.33
CA ARG A 83 7.52 -9.02 4.52
C ARG A 83 6.71 -9.23 3.25
N VAL A 84 6.95 -10.34 2.55
CA VAL A 84 6.21 -10.67 1.32
C VAL A 84 4.75 -11.01 1.65
N ALA A 85 4.50 -11.76 2.72
CA ALA A 85 3.15 -12.06 3.19
C ALA A 85 2.37 -10.79 3.54
N ASN A 86 3.00 -9.79 4.16
CA ASN A 86 2.37 -8.51 4.43
C ASN A 86 1.95 -7.77 3.15
N VAL A 87 2.77 -7.78 2.11
CA VAL A 87 2.38 -7.17 0.81
C VAL A 87 1.18 -7.90 0.21
N VAL A 88 1.17 -9.24 0.27
CA VAL A 88 0.03 -10.04 -0.21
C VAL A 88 -1.25 -9.73 0.57
N LEU A 89 -1.16 -9.60 1.89
CA LEU A 89 -2.29 -9.23 2.75
C LEU A 89 -2.76 -7.79 2.51
N GLN A 90 -1.82 -6.86 2.30
CA GLN A 90 -2.16 -5.48 1.96
C GLN A 90 -2.91 -5.40 0.62
N LEU A 91 -2.47 -6.15 -0.40
CA LEU A 91 -3.18 -6.24 -1.68
C LEU A 91 -4.57 -6.87 -1.51
N ALA A 92 -4.69 -7.89 -0.65
CA ALA A 92 -5.96 -8.50 -0.30
C ALA A 92 -6.92 -7.50 0.36
N ASP A 93 -6.42 -6.64 1.24
CA ASP A 93 -7.23 -5.62 1.93
C ASP A 93 -7.61 -4.45 0.99
N ASP A 94 -6.71 -4.03 0.10
CA ASP A 94 -6.92 -2.87 -0.76
C ASP A 94 -7.78 -3.18 -2.01
N ILE A 95 -7.55 -4.33 -2.65
CA ILE A 95 -8.19 -4.67 -3.95
C ILE A 95 -8.75 -6.10 -4.00
N GLY A 96 -8.65 -6.87 -2.93
CA GLY A 96 -9.10 -8.26 -2.89
C GLY A 96 -10.62 -8.40 -2.77
N LYS A 97 -11.17 -9.43 -3.44
CA LYS A 97 -12.58 -9.83 -3.32
C LYS A 97 -12.70 -10.99 -2.35
N ILE A 98 -13.22 -10.71 -1.15
CA ILE A 98 -13.38 -11.72 -0.09
C ILE A 98 -14.65 -12.55 -0.33
N ARG A 99 -14.52 -13.88 -0.37
CA ARG A 99 -15.64 -14.83 -0.48
C ARG A 99 -15.38 -16.08 0.37
N LYS A 100 -16.22 -16.32 1.38
CA LYS A 100 -16.16 -17.53 2.24
C LYS A 100 -14.75 -17.81 2.83
N GLY A 101 -14.05 -16.77 3.29
CA GLY A 101 -12.70 -16.89 3.88
C GLY A 101 -11.55 -16.98 2.87
N ARG A 102 -11.85 -17.04 1.57
CA ARG A 102 -10.89 -16.92 0.47
C ARG A 102 -10.83 -15.49 -0.04
N VAL A 103 -9.67 -15.07 -0.53
CA VAL A 103 -9.51 -13.76 -1.19
C VAL A 103 -8.98 -13.96 -2.59
N GLU A 104 -9.63 -13.32 -3.56
CA GLU A 104 -9.20 -13.30 -4.95
C GLU A 104 -8.71 -11.89 -5.30
N ILE A 105 -7.48 -11.82 -5.85
CA ILE A 105 -6.85 -10.60 -6.34
C ILE A 105 -6.73 -10.76 -7.86
N ASP A 106 -7.56 -10.03 -8.61
CA ASP A 106 -7.69 -10.19 -10.07
C ASP A 106 -6.45 -9.70 -10.83
N GLU A 107 -5.83 -8.63 -10.37
CA GLU A 107 -4.68 -7.98 -11.03
C GLU A 107 -3.47 -8.00 -10.11
N LEU A 108 -2.69 -9.09 -10.17
CA LEU A 108 -1.47 -9.18 -9.38
C LEU A 108 -0.40 -8.23 -9.97
N PRO A 109 0.17 -7.32 -9.16
CA PRO A 109 1.28 -6.48 -9.62
C PRO A 109 2.49 -7.30 -10.07
N LEU A 110 3.35 -6.69 -10.88
CA LEU A 110 4.59 -7.34 -11.32
C LEU A 110 5.47 -7.68 -10.11
N GLN A 111 6.24 -8.76 -10.22
CA GLN A 111 7.13 -9.19 -9.13
C GLN A 111 8.13 -8.11 -8.70
N GLN A 112 8.56 -7.25 -9.62
CA GLN A 112 9.44 -6.13 -9.30
C GLN A 112 8.74 -5.08 -8.44
N ASP A 113 7.45 -4.83 -8.66
CA ASP A 113 6.65 -3.90 -7.87
C ASP A 113 6.37 -4.48 -6.48
N LEU A 114 6.02 -5.76 -6.42
CA LEU A 114 5.89 -6.48 -5.14
C LEU A 114 7.21 -6.43 -4.34
N ALA A 115 8.36 -6.54 -5.00
CA ALA A 115 9.67 -6.44 -4.37
C ALA A 115 9.91 -5.03 -3.81
N ASN A 116 9.54 -4.00 -4.58
CA ASN A 116 9.63 -2.61 -4.18
C ASN A 116 8.71 -2.30 -2.97
N MET A 117 7.53 -2.91 -2.90
CA MET A 117 6.59 -2.80 -1.78
C MET A 117 7.10 -3.54 -0.53
N ALA A 118 7.67 -4.74 -0.70
CA ALA A 118 8.17 -5.56 0.39
C ALA A 118 9.57 -5.13 0.89
N GLY A 119 10.21 -4.15 0.23
CA GLY A 119 11.58 -3.74 0.53
C GLY A 119 12.59 -4.89 0.35
N THR A 120 12.40 -5.73 -0.66
CA THR A 120 13.25 -6.91 -0.91
C THR A 120 13.63 -7.02 -2.39
N SER A 121 14.35 -8.09 -2.77
CA SER A 121 14.73 -8.35 -4.17
C SER A 121 13.64 -9.13 -4.91
N ARG A 122 13.60 -9.02 -6.25
CA ARG A 122 12.67 -9.77 -7.10
C ARG A 122 12.82 -11.29 -6.91
N GLU A 123 14.05 -11.77 -6.78
CA GLU A 123 14.37 -13.19 -6.53
C GLU A 123 13.80 -13.66 -5.19
N THR A 124 13.75 -12.76 -4.21
CA THR A 124 13.16 -13.04 -2.89
C THR A 124 11.65 -13.11 -2.96
N ILE A 125 10.98 -12.21 -3.69
CA ILE A 125 9.54 -12.33 -3.98
C ILE A 125 9.24 -13.66 -4.65
N SER A 126 9.96 -13.99 -5.72
CA SER A 126 9.75 -15.24 -6.46
C SER A 126 9.88 -16.47 -5.54
N ARG A 127 10.95 -16.54 -4.73
CA ARG A 127 11.13 -17.63 -3.76
C ARG A 127 9.99 -17.72 -2.74
N MET A 128 9.57 -16.59 -2.18
CA MET A 128 8.54 -16.60 -1.12
C MET A 128 7.15 -16.92 -1.69
N ILE A 129 6.78 -16.37 -2.84
CA ILE A 129 5.54 -16.72 -3.53
C ILE A 129 5.50 -18.23 -3.86
N HIS A 130 6.58 -18.79 -4.40
CA HIS A 130 6.67 -20.23 -4.61
C HIS A 130 6.61 -21.05 -3.32
N ALA A 131 7.16 -20.55 -2.21
CA ALA A 131 7.04 -21.21 -0.92
C ALA A 131 5.58 -21.23 -0.44
N PHE A 132 4.87 -20.10 -0.51
CA PHE A 132 3.46 -20.01 -0.12
C PHE A 132 2.56 -20.91 -0.98
N ILE A 133 2.85 -21.04 -2.27
CA ILE A 133 2.14 -21.97 -3.16
C ILE A 133 2.40 -23.43 -2.74
N ARG A 134 3.66 -23.81 -2.50
CA ARG A 134 3.99 -25.17 -2.05
C ARG A 134 3.36 -25.53 -0.71
N GLU A 135 3.22 -24.56 0.18
CA GLU A 135 2.55 -24.74 1.48
C GLU A 135 1.01 -24.72 1.38
N GLY A 136 0.45 -24.45 0.19
CA GLY A 136 -0.99 -24.42 -0.05
C GLY A 136 -1.69 -23.18 0.52
N HIS A 137 -0.93 -22.14 0.86
CA HIS A 137 -1.46 -20.89 1.41
C HIS A 137 -2.05 -19.98 0.34
N ILE A 138 -1.41 -19.94 -0.82
CA ILE A 138 -1.86 -19.15 -1.97
C ILE A 138 -1.84 -20.00 -3.24
N GLU A 139 -2.61 -19.59 -4.22
CA GLU A 139 -2.62 -20.16 -5.57
C GLU A 139 -2.50 -19.02 -6.59
N ILE A 140 -1.88 -19.29 -7.74
CA ILE A 140 -1.83 -18.34 -8.86
C ILE A 140 -2.46 -18.98 -10.08
N GLU A 141 -3.57 -18.43 -10.54
CA GLU A 141 -4.30 -18.93 -11.72
C GLU A 141 -4.56 -17.78 -12.69
N ARG A 142 -4.09 -17.91 -13.94
CA ARG A 142 -4.34 -16.95 -15.02
C ARG A 142 -4.02 -15.48 -14.67
N GLY A 143 -2.97 -15.25 -13.87
CA GLY A 143 -2.57 -13.92 -13.42
C GLY A 143 -3.27 -13.42 -12.15
N LYS A 144 -4.21 -14.20 -11.61
CA LYS A 144 -4.89 -13.92 -10.35
C LYS A 144 -4.14 -14.58 -9.20
N LEU A 145 -4.13 -13.92 -8.04
CA LEU A 145 -3.66 -14.51 -6.79
C LEU A 145 -4.85 -14.85 -5.90
N LEU A 146 -4.90 -16.09 -5.43
CA LEU A 146 -5.90 -16.61 -4.53
C LEU A 146 -5.27 -16.87 -3.17
N ILE A 147 -5.86 -16.37 -2.10
CA ILE A 147 -5.50 -16.72 -0.72
C ILE A 147 -6.53 -17.74 -0.23
N ASN A 148 -6.07 -18.95 0.11
CA ASN A 148 -6.94 -20.08 0.40
C ASN A 148 -7.69 -19.97 1.73
N ASP A 149 -7.05 -19.35 2.72
CA ASP A 149 -7.61 -19.05 4.03
C ASP A 149 -6.93 -17.78 4.55
N TYR A 150 -7.62 -16.64 4.43
CA TYR A 150 -7.06 -15.33 4.75
C TYR A 150 -6.68 -15.22 6.22
N GLU A 151 -7.54 -15.67 7.14
CA GLU A 151 -7.29 -15.55 8.57
C GLU A 151 -6.13 -16.45 9.01
N LYS A 152 -6.05 -17.68 8.46
CA LYS A 152 -4.92 -18.56 8.72
C LYS A 152 -3.62 -18.03 8.14
N PHE A 153 -3.65 -17.47 6.93
CA PHE A 153 -2.48 -16.85 6.32
C PHE A 153 -2.01 -15.64 7.13
N LYS A 154 -2.93 -14.78 7.54
CA LYS A 154 -2.68 -13.65 8.42
C LYS A 154 -2.04 -14.10 9.73
N SER A 155 -2.66 -15.01 10.46
CA SER A 155 -2.16 -15.48 11.76
C SER A 155 -0.80 -16.19 11.71
N ARG A 156 -0.41 -16.76 10.55
CA ARG A 156 0.88 -17.46 10.42
C ARG A 156 2.04 -16.50 10.16
N TYR A 157 1.77 -15.41 9.46
CA TYR A 157 2.82 -14.49 9.00
C TYR A 157 2.76 -13.10 9.64
N LEU A 158 1.72 -12.76 10.40
CA LEU A 158 1.57 -11.58 11.27
C LEU A 158 1.38 -12.00 12.72
#